data_AF-A0A8X6VMB4-F1
#
_entry.id   AF-A0A8X6VMB4-F1
#
_cell.length_a   1.000
_cell.length_b   1.000
_cell.length_c   1.000
_cell.angle_alpha   90.00
_cell.angle_beta   90.00
_cell.angle_gamma   90.00
#
_symmetry.space_group_name_H-M   'P 1'
#
loop_
_entity.id
_entity.type
_entity.pdbx_description
1 polymer ?
#
loop_
_entity_poly.entity_id
_entity_poly.type
_entity_poly.pdbx_seq_one_letter_code
_entity_poly.pdbx_strand_id
1 'polypeptide(L)'
;MITNFFIPELNNHDVQELGFQQDGATCHTARATIDLLKDTFGDRLISRFGPVNWPPRSCDLTPLDYFLWGCVKSLVYADKPQTLDHLEDNIRRVIADIRPRML
;
A
#
# COMPACT_ATOMS: atom_id res chain seq x y z
N MET A 1 7.52 -8.30 -7.82
CA MET A 1 7.02 -7.01 -7.32
C MET A 1 7.78 -6.59 -6.05
N ILE A 2 7.77 -7.38 -4.97
CA ILE A 2 8.46 -6.99 -3.71
C ILE A 2 9.98 -6.79 -3.91
N THR A 3 10.70 -7.79 -4.42
CA THR A 3 12.16 -7.75 -4.59
C THR A 3 12.64 -6.84 -5.72
N ASN A 4 11.88 -6.78 -6.81
CA ASN A 4 12.35 -6.16 -8.07
C ASN A 4 11.82 -4.74 -8.28
N PHE A 5 10.90 -4.26 -7.43
CA PHE A 5 10.30 -2.95 -7.54
C PHE A 5 10.16 -2.30 -6.16
N PHE A 6 9.35 -2.87 -5.27
CA PHE A 6 9.02 -2.21 -4.00
C PHE A 6 10.23 -1.94 -3.10
N ILE A 7 11.04 -2.96 -2.79
CA ILE A 7 12.23 -2.78 -1.93
C ILE A 7 13.24 -1.81 -2.58
N PRO A 8 13.59 -1.92 -3.88
CA PRO A 8 14.44 -0.94 -4.55
C PRO A 8 13.96 0.52 -4.45
N GLU A 9 12.66 0.78 -4.53
CA GLU A 9 12.10 2.14 -4.39
C GLU A 9 12.28 2.71 -2.98
N LEU A 10 12.44 1.87 -1.96
CA LEU A 10 12.69 2.29 -0.58
C LEU A 10 14.13 2.73 -0.33
N ASN A 11 15.06 2.52 -1.27
CA ASN A 11 16.48 2.87 -1.09
C ASN A 11 16.73 4.36 -0.82
N ASN A 12 15.78 5.23 -1.20
CA ASN A 12 15.84 6.67 -0.95
C ASN A 12 15.25 7.07 0.42
N HIS A 13 14.81 6.10 1.21
CA HIS A 13 14.16 6.28 2.51
C HIS A 13 14.91 5.55 3.62
N ASP A 14 14.81 6.03 4.85
CA ASP A 14 15.34 5.31 6.00
C ASP A 14 14.42 4.13 6.36
N VAL A 15 14.69 2.98 5.73
CA VAL A 15 13.93 1.76 5.94
C VAL A 15 14.03 1.27 7.39
N GLN A 16 15.01 1.71 8.19
CA GLN A 16 15.16 1.30 9.59
C GLN A 16 14.14 1.96 10.54
N GLU A 17 13.49 3.04 10.10
CA GLU A 17 12.43 3.71 10.88
C GLU A 17 11.00 3.41 10.36
N LEU A 18 10.86 2.82 9.17
CA LEU A 18 9.56 2.54 8.54
C LEU A 18 8.90 1.21 8.94
N GLY A 19 7.68 1.25 9.48
CA GLY A 19 6.82 0.06 9.58
C GLY A 19 6.17 -0.30 8.25
N PHE A 20 5.96 -1.60 8.00
CA PHE A 20 5.20 -2.06 6.84
C PHE A 20 3.91 -2.74 7.28
N GLN A 21 2.78 -2.24 6.81
CA GLN A 21 1.46 -2.78 7.10
C GLN A 21 0.82 -3.36 5.83
N GLN A 22 0.27 -4.57 5.94
CA GLN A 22 -0.55 -5.20 4.90
C GLN A 22 -1.78 -5.88 5.50
N ASP A 23 -2.82 -6.07 4.69
CA ASP A 23 -4.05 -6.72 5.11
C ASP A 23 -3.90 -8.25 5.21
N GLY A 24 -4.99 -8.92 5.57
CA GLY A 24 -5.00 -10.37 5.76
C GLY A 24 -5.28 -11.20 4.50
N ALA A 25 -5.10 -10.65 3.29
CA ALA A 25 -5.33 -11.39 2.04
C ALA A 25 -4.39 -12.61 1.92
N THR A 26 -4.86 -13.71 1.34
CA THR A 26 -4.13 -14.99 1.34
C THR A 26 -2.71 -14.85 0.73
N CYS A 27 -2.55 -14.10 -0.35
CA CYS A 27 -1.25 -13.86 -0.99
C CYS A 27 -0.27 -13.07 -0.11
N HIS A 28 -0.77 -12.17 0.74
CA HIS A 28 0.02 -11.37 1.68
C HIS A 28 0.46 -12.19 2.91
N THR A 29 -0.33 -13.20 3.26
CA THR A 29 -0.09 -14.07 4.43
C THR A 29 0.64 -15.37 4.13
N ALA A 30 0.97 -15.62 2.86
CA ALA A 30 1.79 -16.76 2.47
C ALA A 30 3.15 -16.70 3.18
N ARG A 31 3.64 -17.84 3.66
CA ARG A 31 4.90 -17.90 4.44
C ARG A 31 6.08 -17.27 3.69
N ALA A 32 6.21 -17.55 2.39
CA ALA A 32 7.26 -16.96 1.56
C ALA A 32 7.16 -15.42 1.47
N THR A 33 5.94 -14.86 1.42
CA THR A 33 5.72 -13.41 1.44
C THR A 33 6.11 -12.80 2.78
N ILE A 34 5.68 -13.44 3.88
CA ILE A 34 5.97 -12.98 5.25
C ILE A 34 7.47 -13.04 5.53
N ASP A 35 8.14 -14.13 5.19
CA ASP A 35 9.58 -14.31 5.41
C ASP A 35 10.37 -13.24 4.63
N LEU A 36 10.02 -13.00 3.36
CA LEU A 36 10.64 -11.95 2.56
C LEU A 36 10.48 -10.54 3.15
N LEU A 37 9.30 -10.21 3.67
CA LEU A 37 9.05 -8.90 4.28
C LEU A 37 9.75 -8.77 5.64
N LYS A 38 9.84 -9.86 6.42
CA LYS A 38 10.57 -9.89 7.69
C LYS A 38 12.05 -9.60 7.50
N ASP A 39 12.67 -10.07 6.41
CA ASP A 39 14.08 -9.77 6.13
C ASP A 39 14.35 -8.26 5.98
N THR A 40 13.35 -7.47 5.56
CA THR A 40 13.48 -6.02 5.38
C THR A 40 12.98 -5.23 6.59
N PHE A 41 11.83 -5.60 7.15
CA PHE A 41 11.14 -4.81 8.18
C PHE A 41 11.30 -5.35 9.60
N GLY A 42 11.74 -6.60 9.77
CA GLY A 42 11.90 -7.25 11.06
C GLY A 42 10.61 -7.22 11.89
N ASP A 43 10.73 -6.83 13.17
CA ASP A 43 9.60 -6.73 14.11
C ASP A 43 8.61 -5.61 13.78
N ARG A 44 8.89 -4.78 12.78
CA ARG A 44 8.03 -3.67 12.33
C ARG A 44 7.06 -4.07 11.23
N LEU A 45 7.01 -5.36 10.89
CA LEU A 45 6.01 -5.93 9.99
C LEU A 45 4.67 -6.11 10.72
N ILE A 46 3.66 -5.38 10.24
CA ILE A 46 2.27 -5.45 10.70
C ILE A 46 1.46 -6.24 9.68
N SER A 47 1.15 -7.49 9.99
CA SER A 47 0.49 -8.41 9.07
C SER A 47 -0.21 -9.51 9.84
N ARG A 48 -1.20 -10.16 9.23
CA ARG A 48 -1.66 -11.46 9.77
C ARG A 48 -0.49 -12.44 9.72
N PHE A 49 -0.18 -13.06 10.88
CA PHE A 49 0.99 -13.91 11.12
C PHE A 49 2.36 -13.20 11.07
N GLY A 50 2.37 -11.87 11.04
CA GLY A 50 3.57 -11.06 11.24
C GLY A 50 3.93 -10.92 12.73
N PRO A 51 5.08 -10.29 13.04
CA PRO A 51 5.48 -9.96 14.41
C PRO A 51 4.44 -9.10 15.14
N VAL A 52 3.86 -8.12 14.44
CA VAL A 52 2.70 -7.35 14.93
C VAL A 52 1.45 -7.88 14.21
N ASN A 53 0.53 -8.48 14.97
CA ASN A 53 -0.65 -9.11 14.39
C ASN A 53 -1.67 -8.07 13.91
N TRP A 54 -2.10 -8.17 12.65
CA TRP A 54 -3.18 -7.34 12.11
C TRP A 54 -4.53 -8.08 12.12
N PRO A 55 -5.60 -7.47 12.67
CA PRO A 55 -6.89 -8.12 12.78
C PRO A 55 -7.53 -8.42 11.40
N PRO A 56 -8.30 -9.52 11.29
CA PRO A 56 -9.04 -9.84 10.09
C PRO A 56 -10.17 -8.83 9.83
N ARG A 57 -10.38 -8.47 8.56
CA ARG A 57 -11.51 -7.62 8.09
C ARG A 57 -11.50 -6.18 8.63
N SER A 58 -10.32 -5.65 8.91
CA SER A 58 -10.14 -4.31 9.45
C SER A 58 -9.80 -3.27 8.39
N CYS A 59 -10.63 -3.19 7.34
CA CYS A 59 -10.49 -2.18 6.29
C CYS A 59 -10.69 -0.75 6.82
N ASP A 60 -11.41 -0.61 7.94
CA ASP A 60 -11.55 0.64 8.70
C ASP A 60 -10.24 1.09 9.36
N LEU A 61 -9.30 0.17 9.61
CA LEU A 61 -8.00 0.46 10.23
C LEU A 61 -6.89 0.65 9.20
N THR A 62 -7.09 0.26 7.94
CA THR A 62 -6.12 0.44 6.86
C THR A 62 -6.34 1.82 6.23
N PRO A 63 -5.42 2.80 6.37
CA PRO A 63 -5.63 4.15 5.83
C PRO A 63 -5.86 4.19 4.32
N LEU A 64 -5.25 3.26 3.59
CA LEU A 64 -5.42 3.12 2.14
C LEU A 64 -6.88 2.77 1.77
N ASP A 65 -7.49 1.83 2.50
CA ASP A 65 -8.87 1.39 2.25
C ASP A 65 -9.89 2.37 2.83
N TYR A 66 -9.65 2.86 4.05
CA TYR A 66 -10.54 3.78 4.75
C TYR A 66 -10.66 5.14 4.03
N PHE A 67 -9.55 5.67 3.52
CA PHE A 67 -9.50 7.02 2.97
C PHE A 67 -9.03 7.07 1.52
N LEU A 68 -7.80 6.60 1.25
CA LEU A 68 -7.11 6.90 -0.01
C LEU A 68 -7.90 6.42 -1.23
N TRP A 69 -8.28 5.15 -1.28
CA TRP A 69 -8.90 4.57 -2.47
C TRP A 69 -10.29 5.15 -2.75
N GLY A 70 -11.04 5.51 -1.72
CA GLY A 70 -12.31 6.24 -1.87
C GLY A 70 -12.09 7.62 -2.50
N CYS A 71 -11.13 8.39 -1.97
CA CYS A 71 -10.79 9.71 -2.46
C CYS A 71 -10.26 9.68 -3.91
N VAL A 72 -9.27 8.83 -4.18
CA VAL A 72 -8.66 8.67 -5.50
C VAL A 72 -9.71 8.26 -6.53
N LYS A 73 -10.57 7.29 -6.21
CA LYS A 73 -11.64 6.85 -7.12
C LYS A 73 -12.58 8.01 -7.49
N SER A 74 -13.03 8.79 -6.50
CA SER A 74 -13.91 9.94 -6.78
C SER A 74 -13.28 10.97 -7.71
N LEU A 75 -11.97 11.23 -7.57
CA LEU A 75 -11.24 12.19 -8.40
C LEU A 75 -10.91 11.65 -9.79
N VAL A 76 -10.46 10.40 -9.89
CA VAL A 76 -10.09 9.73 -11.15
C VAL A 76 -11.30 9.61 -12.09
N TYR A 77 -12.47 9.29 -11.54
CA TYR A 77 -13.69 9.11 -12.34
C TYR A 77 -14.46 10.41 -12.62
N ALA A 78 -14.06 11.55 -12.04
CA ALA A 78 -14.65 12.86 -12.37
C ALA A 78 -14.49 13.20 -13.86
N ASP A 79 -13.35 12.81 -14.44
CA ASP A 79 -13.00 13.02 -15.86
C ASP A 79 -13.59 11.96 -16.80
N LYS A 80 -14.32 10.97 -16.27
CA LYS A 80 -15.00 9.90 -17.01
C LYS A 80 -14.10 9.23 -18.08
N PRO A 81 -12.95 8.65 -17.68
CA PRO A 81 -12.04 8.01 -18.64
C PRO A 81 -12.74 6.89 -19.42
N GLN A 82 -12.52 6.86 -20.74
CA GLN A 82 -13.14 5.89 -21.67
C GLN A 82 -12.14 4.82 -22.15
N THR A 83 -10.86 4.97 -21.82
CA THR A 83 -9.78 4.05 -22.18
C THR A 83 -8.92 3.74 -20.96
N LEU A 84 -8.18 2.63 -21.04
CA LEU A 84 -7.23 2.26 -19.97
C LEU A 84 -6.12 3.30 -19.84
N ASP A 85 -5.57 3.79 -20.96
CA ASP A 85 -4.51 4.81 -20.94
C ASP A 85 -4.95 6.08 -20.20
N HIS A 86 -6.15 6.58 -20.50
CA HIS A 86 -6.69 7.75 -19.82
C HIS A 86 -6.99 7.48 -18.34
N LEU A 87 -7.42 6.26 -18.00
CA LEU A 87 -7.61 5.86 -16.60
C LEU A 87 -6.27 5.84 -15.84
N GLU A 88 -5.22 5.27 -16.42
CA GLU A 88 -3.88 5.23 -15.82
C GLU A 88 -3.31 6.64 -15.63
N ASP A 89 -3.42 7.50 -16.64
CA ASP A 89 -2.94 8.88 -16.57
C ASP A 89 -3.67 9.68 -15.48
N ASN A 90 -4.99 9.47 -15.35
CA ASN A 90 -5.76 10.08 -14.28
C ASN A 90 -5.35 9.58 -12.89
N ILE A 91 -5.06 8.28 -12.74
CA ILE A 91 -4.56 7.74 -11.47
C ILE A 91 -3.21 8.38 -11.11
N ARG A 92 -2.26 8.43 -12.04
CA ARG A 92 -0.94 9.05 -11.83
C ARG A 92 -1.06 10.51 -11.43
N ARG A 93 -1.88 11.28 -12.16
CA ARG A 93 -2.14 12.70 -11.89
C ARG A 93 -2.75 12.91 -10.51
N VAL A 94 -3.84 12.21 -10.20
CA VAL A 94 -4.55 12.35 -8.92
C VAL A 94 -3.64 12.01 -7.75
N ILE A 95 -2.86 10.92 -7.83
CA ILE A 95 -1.91 10.52 -6.78
C ILE A 95 -0.84 11.61 -6.57
N ALA A 96 -0.28 12.17 -7.65
CA ALA A 96 0.71 13.24 -7.57
C ALA A 96 0.16 14.54 -6.94
N ASP A 97 -1.15 14.79 -7.11
CA ASP A 97 -1.83 15.97 -6.57
C ASP A 97 -2.27 15.80 -5.09
N ILE A 98 -2.11 14.61 -4.49
CA ILE A 98 -2.44 14.40 -3.07
C ILE A 98 -1.46 15.19 -2.20
N ARG A 99 -2.00 16.17 -1.48
CA ARG A 99 -1.20 17.02 -0.59
C ARG A 99 -0.96 16.32 0.74
N PRO A 100 0.22 16.51 1.38
CA PRO A 100 0.51 15.93 2.69
C PRO A 100 -0.53 16.27 3.77
N ARG A 101 -1.18 17.44 3.70
CA ARG A 101 -2.24 17.83 4.64
C ARG A 101 -3.54 17.02 4.53
N MET A 102 -3.67 16.20 3.49
CA MET A 102 -4.81 15.30 3.29
C MET A 102 -4.54 13.91 3.88
N LEU A 103 -3.30 13.65 4.29
CA LEU A 103 -2.82 12.41 4.91
C LEU A 103 -2.67 12.61 6.42
#